data_AF-A0A432YZF5-F1
#
_entry.id   AF-A0A432YZF5-F1
#
_cell.length_a   1.000
_cell.length_b   1.000
_cell.length_c   1.000
_cell.angle_alpha   90.00
_cell.angle_beta   90.00
_cell.angle_gamma   90.00
#
_symmetry.space_group_name_H-M   'P 1'
#
loop_
_entity.id
_entity.type
_entity.pdbx_description
1 polymer ?
#
loop_
_entity_poly.entity_id
_entity_poly.type
_entity_poly.pdbx_seq_one_letter_code
_entity_poly.pdbx_strand_id
1 'polypeptide(L)'
;MPHSFIPFAIHVPSGRTIEVSEAERGSNCECICPVCFGDLVAKQGDVNEWHFAQHQASHAQTCYYVFAESLYTMAMQLAERIERIYVPSTRMIPNRTLDVTSVTTGVSFDGYAVDLVVITEQTQVAVVFTHALRPFRKELLSAIPNTYPILEIELNRNYDALKASEPGRYVECLLHLISTSWVDKYWRRSPENSEYPHQPQFAYHCLGCGGCWQSHAHDNMCKRCKSPLLSMRNPL
;
A
#
# COMPACT_ATOMS: atom_id res chain seq x y z
N MET A 1 -13.03 8.33 -14.40
CA MET A 1 -13.15 9.77 -14.71
C MET A 1 -11.87 10.45 -14.25
N PRO A 2 -11.32 11.45 -14.97
CA PRO A 2 -10.26 12.29 -14.41
C PRO A 2 -10.79 13.03 -13.20
N HIS A 3 -10.07 12.96 -12.09
CA HIS A 3 -10.44 13.61 -10.85
C HIS A 3 -9.67 14.93 -10.72
N SER A 4 -10.38 16.06 -10.81
CA SER A 4 -9.79 17.40 -10.63
C SER A 4 -9.52 17.75 -9.15
N PHE A 5 -9.89 16.87 -8.22
CA PHE A 5 -9.66 17.02 -6.80
C PHE A 5 -8.25 16.53 -6.45
N ILE A 6 -7.44 17.43 -5.90
CA ILE A 6 -6.06 17.16 -5.51
C ILE A 6 -5.97 17.40 -3.99
N PRO A 7 -5.98 16.34 -3.15
CA PRO A 7 -5.95 16.50 -1.69
C PRO A 7 -4.57 16.92 -1.17
N PHE A 8 -3.50 16.53 -1.87
CA PHE A 8 -2.12 16.78 -1.44
C PHE A 8 -1.27 17.41 -2.54
N ALA A 9 -0.35 18.27 -2.15
CA ALA A 9 0.56 18.94 -3.07
C ALA A 9 1.96 19.06 -2.48
N ILE A 10 2.97 19.23 -3.34
CA ILE A 10 4.34 19.49 -2.92
C ILE A 10 4.44 20.97 -2.60
N HIS A 11 4.72 21.31 -1.35
CA HIS A 11 4.97 22.68 -0.91
C HIS A 11 6.44 23.02 -1.16
N VAL A 12 6.70 23.95 -2.07
CA VAL A 12 8.06 24.27 -2.54
C VAL A 12 8.98 24.75 -1.41
N PRO A 13 8.56 25.69 -0.53
CA PRO A 13 9.44 26.18 0.54
C PRO A 13 9.87 25.11 1.54
N SER A 14 9.00 24.15 1.88
CA SER A 14 9.32 23.10 2.86
C SER A 14 9.90 21.84 2.22
N GLY A 15 9.75 21.66 0.91
CA GLY A 15 10.10 20.43 0.19
C GLY A 15 9.22 19.23 0.59
N ARG A 16 8.14 19.44 1.33
CA ARG A 16 7.25 18.39 1.84
C ARG A 16 5.94 18.35 1.05
N THR A 17 5.34 17.17 1.01
CA THR A 17 3.94 17.03 0.62
C THR A 17 3.05 17.49 1.78
N ILE A 18 2.10 18.36 1.52
CA ILE A 18 1.15 18.88 2.52
C ILE A 18 -0.29 18.66 2.06
N GLU A 19 -1.23 18.67 3.00
CA GLU A 19 -2.65 18.78 2.67
C GLU A 19 -3.10 20.23 2.56
N VAL A 20 -4.26 20.45 1.94
CA VAL A 20 -4.76 21.80 1.64
C VAL A 20 -5.01 22.67 2.88
N SER A 21 -5.26 22.09 4.05
CA SER A 21 -5.46 22.86 5.29
C SER A 21 -4.15 23.46 5.83
N GLU A 22 -3.00 22.90 5.46
CA GLU A 22 -1.67 23.41 5.84
C GLU A 22 -1.21 24.55 4.93
N ALA A 23 -1.86 24.73 3.78
CA ALA A 23 -1.47 25.71 2.77
C ALA A 23 -2.08 27.10 3.02
N GLU A 24 -1.35 28.15 2.65
CA GLU A 24 -1.94 29.47 2.50
C GLU A 24 -3.03 29.46 1.42
N ARG A 25 -4.07 30.26 1.62
CA ARG A 25 -5.21 30.31 0.71
C ARG A 25 -4.81 30.85 -0.66
N GLY A 26 -5.35 30.23 -1.72
CA GLY A 26 -5.25 30.76 -3.08
C GLY A 26 -3.90 30.48 -3.72
N SER A 27 -3.41 31.43 -4.53
CA SER A 27 -2.13 31.30 -5.26
C SER A 27 -0.89 31.53 -4.38
N ASN A 28 -1.08 31.97 -3.14
CA ASN A 28 0.01 32.15 -2.19
C ASN A 28 0.42 30.83 -1.51
N CYS A 29 -0.20 29.70 -1.87
CA CYS A 29 0.13 28.41 -1.27
C CYS A 29 1.53 27.90 -1.60
N GLU A 30 2.20 28.43 -2.64
CA GLU A 30 3.53 27.98 -3.09
C GLU A 30 3.61 26.45 -3.32
N CYS A 31 2.50 25.86 -3.75
CA CYS A 31 2.38 24.44 -4.00
C CYS A 31 2.45 24.10 -5.49
N ILE A 32 3.08 22.97 -5.80
CA ILE A 32 3.17 22.42 -7.16
C ILE A 32 2.55 21.02 -7.26
N CYS A 33 2.09 20.69 -8.46
CA CYS A 33 1.53 19.40 -8.80
C CYS A 33 2.60 18.29 -8.73
N PRO A 34 2.34 17.14 -8.06
CA PRO A 34 3.30 16.03 -8.04
C PRO A 34 3.49 15.34 -9.40
N VAL A 35 2.62 15.61 -10.38
CA VAL A 35 2.68 14.99 -11.72
C VAL A 35 3.34 15.89 -12.76
N CYS A 36 2.83 17.12 -12.93
CA CYS A 36 3.32 18.03 -13.97
C CYS A 36 4.25 19.13 -13.43
N PHE A 37 4.43 19.21 -12.12
CA PHE A 37 5.19 20.27 -11.44
C PHE A 37 4.71 21.70 -11.71
N GLY A 38 3.52 21.87 -12.27
CA GLY A 38 2.88 23.18 -12.45
C GLY A 38 2.29 23.72 -11.15
N ASP A 39 2.19 25.05 -11.09
CA ASP A 39 1.63 25.78 -9.96
C ASP A 39 0.19 25.39 -9.66
N LEU A 40 -0.11 25.27 -8.37
CA LEU A 40 -1.43 24.99 -7.84
C LEU A 40 -2.01 26.21 -7.12
N VAL A 41 -3.31 26.17 -6.93
CA VAL A 41 -4.06 27.13 -6.13
C VAL A 41 -4.77 26.35 -5.02
N ALA A 42 -4.57 26.73 -3.76
CA ALA A 42 -5.31 26.17 -2.64
C ALA A 42 -6.75 26.74 -2.64
N LYS A 43 -7.73 25.90 -3.00
CA LYS A 43 -9.15 26.22 -2.92
C LYS A 43 -9.63 25.88 -1.52
N GLN A 44 -9.90 26.91 -0.74
CA GLN A 44 -10.47 26.81 0.62
C GLN A 44 -11.75 27.67 0.65
N GLY A 45 -12.68 27.40 1.56
CA GLY A 45 -13.90 28.19 1.75
C GLY A 45 -15.07 27.38 2.29
N ASP A 46 -16.21 28.04 2.47
CA ASP A 46 -17.35 27.47 3.21
C ASP A 46 -18.34 26.69 2.33
N VAL A 47 -18.16 26.72 1.00
CA VAL A 47 -19.14 26.21 0.03
C VAL A 47 -18.69 24.93 -0.69
N ASN A 48 -17.39 24.84 -1.01
CA ASN A 48 -16.84 23.72 -1.76
C ASN A 48 -15.76 23.02 -0.95
N GLU A 49 -15.59 21.72 -1.20
CA GLU A 49 -14.51 20.91 -0.60
C GLU A 49 -13.15 21.58 -0.79
N TRP A 50 -12.32 21.53 0.25
CA TRP A 50 -11.00 22.12 0.18
C TRP A 50 -10.10 21.23 -0.67
N HIS A 51 -9.40 21.79 -1.65
CA HIS A 51 -8.48 21.02 -2.48
C HIS A 51 -7.49 21.95 -3.17
N PHE A 52 -6.42 21.36 -3.70
CA PHE A 52 -5.61 22.05 -4.69
C PHE A 52 -6.26 21.93 -6.07
N ALA A 53 -6.14 22.99 -6.85
CA ALA A 53 -6.55 23.01 -8.25
C ALA A 53 -5.39 23.51 -9.12
N GLN A 54 -5.30 23.06 -10.36
CA GLN A 54 -4.33 23.56 -11.33
C GLN A 54 -4.55 25.05 -11.56
N HIS A 55 -3.47 25.85 -11.53
CA HIS A 55 -3.57 27.28 -11.81
C HIS A 55 -3.92 27.53 -13.29
N GLN A 56 -3.30 26.80 -14.21
CA GLN A 56 -3.52 26.92 -15.65
C GLN A 56 -4.26 25.70 -16.20
N ALA A 57 -5.29 25.95 -17.02
CA ALA A 57 -6.08 24.90 -17.66
C ALA A 57 -5.27 24.05 -18.66
N SER A 58 -4.20 24.59 -19.23
CA SER A 58 -3.27 23.88 -20.13
C SER A 58 -2.61 22.67 -19.46
N HIS A 59 -2.30 22.77 -18.16
CA HIS A 59 -1.69 21.68 -17.38
C HIS A 59 -2.73 20.67 -16.86
N ALA A 60 -4.02 21.01 -16.90
CA ALA A 60 -5.09 20.10 -16.47
C ALA A 60 -5.23 18.90 -17.42
N GLN A 61 -4.91 19.06 -18.71
CA GLN A 61 -4.99 17.97 -19.70
C GLN A 61 -3.94 16.88 -19.49
N THR A 62 -2.77 17.23 -18.94
CA THR A 62 -1.68 16.28 -18.62
C THR A 62 -1.84 15.61 -17.25
N CYS A 63 -2.73 16.13 -16.39
CA CYS A 63 -2.87 15.72 -14.98
C CYS A 63 -4.05 14.78 -14.73
N TYR A 64 -4.38 13.89 -15.67
CA TYR A 64 -5.55 13.00 -15.56
C TYR A 64 -5.55 12.15 -14.26
N TYR A 65 -4.37 11.83 -13.73
CA TYR A 65 -4.17 10.91 -12.61
C TYR A 65 -3.59 11.57 -11.35
N VAL A 66 -3.61 12.91 -11.30
CA VAL A 66 -3.01 13.70 -10.21
C VAL A 66 -3.54 13.31 -8.83
N PHE A 67 -4.81 12.91 -8.73
CA PHE A 67 -5.40 12.43 -7.49
C PHE A 67 -4.60 11.26 -6.91
N ALA A 68 -4.42 10.19 -7.68
CA ALA A 68 -3.75 8.99 -7.22
C ALA A 68 -2.26 9.23 -6.90
N GLU A 69 -1.58 10.03 -7.73
CA GLU A 69 -0.18 10.40 -7.52
C GLU A 69 0.01 11.28 -6.27
N SER A 70 -0.95 12.16 -5.98
CA SER A 70 -0.92 12.95 -4.74
C SER A 70 -1.07 12.06 -3.49
N LEU A 71 -1.92 11.02 -3.55
CA LEU A 71 -2.02 10.03 -2.48
C LEU A 71 -0.73 9.23 -2.34
N TYR A 72 -0.15 8.78 -3.45
CA TYR A 72 1.11 8.03 -3.45
C TYR A 72 2.23 8.84 -2.80
N THR A 73 2.42 10.09 -3.23
CA THR A 73 3.48 10.97 -2.72
C THR A 73 3.30 11.21 -1.22
N MET A 74 2.08 11.47 -0.76
CA MET A 74 1.80 11.62 0.66
C MET A 74 1.96 10.30 1.43
N ALA A 75 1.53 9.15 0.89
CA ALA A 75 1.66 7.85 1.53
C ALA A 75 3.13 7.47 1.76
N MET A 76 4.00 7.77 0.79
CA MET A 76 5.44 7.60 0.93
C MET A 76 6.02 8.51 2.02
N GLN A 77 5.57 9.77 2.12
CA GLN A 77 5.99 10.67 3.19
C GLN A 77 5.51 10.20 4.58
N LEU A 78 4.36 9.52 4.64
CA LEU A 78 3.78 9.00 5.87
C LEU A 78 4.28 7.60 6.25
N ALA A 79 5.12 6.97 5.41
CA ALA A 79 5.57 5.59 5.58
C ALA A 79 6.11 5.27 6.97
N GLU A 80 6.98 6.15 7.50
CA GLU A 80 7.60 5.96 8.83
C GLU A 80 6.62 6.13 10.00
N ARG A 81 5.42 6.68 9.75
CA ARG A 81 4.35 6.81 10.75
C ARG A 81 3.47 5.56 10.83
N ILE A 82 3.72 4.54 10.01
CA ILE A 82 2.96 3.30 10.05
C ILE A 82 3.47 2.44 11.22
N GLU A 83 2.76 2.51 12.34
CA GLU A 83 3.05 1.71 13.54
C GLU A 83 2.33 0.35 13.53
N ARG A 84 1.24 0.25 12.76
CA ARG A 84 0.38 -0.92 12.67
C ARG A 84 -0.17 -1.05 11.27
N ILE A 85 -0.29 -2.28 10.79
CA ILE A 85 -0.92 -2.57 9.50
C ILE A 85 -1.97 -3.66 9.65
N TYR A 86 -3.23 -3.30 9.38
CA TYR A 86 -4.31 -4.26 9.22
C TYR A 86 -4.15 -4.97 7.89
N VAL A 87 -4.19 -6.29 7.94
CA VAL A 87 -4.01 -7.16 6.77
C VAL A 87 -5.24 -8.04 6.55
N PRO A 88 -5.61 -8.29 5.29
CA PRO A 88 -6.79 -9.08 4.97
C PRO A 88 -6.57 -10.55 5.34
N SER A 89 -7.67 -11.26 5.51
CA SER A 89 -7.67 -12.69 5.78
C SER A 89 -7.13 -13.48 4.60
N THR A 90 -6.67 -14.67 4.91
CA THR A 90 -6.28 -15.68 3.95
C THR A 90 -7.08 -16.94 4.22
N ARG A 91 -6.73 -18.05 3.55
CA ARG A 91 -7.39 -19.33 3.80
C ARG A 91 -7.19 -19.82 5.25
N MET A 92 -6.08 -19.46 5.88
CA MET A 92 -5.67 -19.99 7.20
C MET A 92 -5.54 -18.92 8.28
N ILE A 93 -5.38 -17.65 7.90
CA ILE A 93 -5.12 -16.55 8.82
C ILE A 93 -6.31 -15.59 8.74
N PRO A 94 -7.01 -15.28 9.84
CA PRO A 94 -8.08 -14.30 9.82
C PRO A 94 -7.52 -12.89 9.57
N ASN A 95 -8.41 -11.94 9.29
CA ASN A 95 -8.03 -10.53 9.27
C ASN A 95 -7.38 -10.19 10.62
N ARG A 96 -6.25 -9.49 10.61
CA ARG A 96 -5.53 -9.13 11.83
C ARG A 96 -4.73 -7.86 11.63
N THR A 97 -4.35 -7.26 12.74
CA THR A 97 -3.37 -6.18 12.77
C THR A 97 -1.98 -6.78 13.01
N LEU A 98 -1.00 -6.33 12.26
CA LEU A 98 0.41 -6.56 12.53
C LEU A 98 1.00 -5.31 13.17
N ASP A 99 1.68 -5.48 14.30
CA ASP A 99 2.48 -4.42 14.89
C ASP A 99 3.78 -4.25 14.10
N VAL A 100 4.05 -3.01 13.71
CA VAL A 100 5.20 -2.65 12.88
C VAL A 100 6.32 -2.20 13.79
N THR A 101 7.44 -2.90 13.72
CA THR A 101 8.68 -2.55 14.43
C THR A 101 9.44 -1.47 13.67
N SER A 102 9.48 -1.57 12.33
CA SER A 102 10.09 -0.56 11.48
C SER A 102 9.60 -0.66 10.04
N VAL A 103 9.78 0.42 9.28
CA VAL A 103 9.46 0.49 7.85
C VAL A 103 10.74 0.86 7.12
N THR A 104 11.04 0.12 6.04
CA THR A 104 12.15 0.45 5.12
C THR A 104 11.58 0.88 3.77
N THR A 105 12.04 2.01 3.25
CA THR A 105 11.69 2.51 1.91
C THR A 105 12.87 2.39 0.95
N GLY A 106 12.65 2.60 -0.35
CA GLY A 106 13.73 2.55 -1.35
C GLY A 106 14.30 1.15 -1.59
N VAL A 107 13.56 0.09 -1.22
CA VAL A 107 13.98 -1.30 -1.40
C VAL A 107 13.69 -1.76 -2.83
N SER A 108 14.65 -2.46 -3.42
CA SER A 108 14.47 -3.12 -4.71
C SER A 108 14.89 -4.59 -4.64
N PHE A 109 14.17 -5.43 -5.38
CA PHE A 109 14.46 -6.85 -5.54
C PHE A 109 14.64 -7.13 -7.03
N ASP A 110 15.82 -7.61 -7.42
CA ASP A 110 16.14 -7.89 -8.83
C ASP A 110 15.83 -6.71 -9.77
N GLY A 111 16.12 -5.48 -9.32
CA GLY A 111 15.84 -4.24 -10.05
C GLY A 111 14.38 -3.75 -9.98
N TYR A 112 13.47 -4.50 -9.35
CA TYR A 112 12.09 -4.09 -9.12
C TYR A 112 11.93 -3.42 -7.76
N ALA A 113 11.67 -2.11 -7.77
CA ALA A 113 11.34 -1.38 -6.55
C ALA A 113 9.99 -1.82 -5.97
N VAL A 114 9.95 -1.98 -4.65
CA VAL A 114 8.73 -2.00 -3.83
C VAL A 114 8.63 -0.67 -3.09
N ASP A 115 7.44 -0.32 -2.62
CA ASP A 115 7.26 0.95 -1.92
C ASP A 115 7.83 0.88 -0.51
N LEU A 116 7.38 -0.13 0.24
CA LEU A 116 7.78 -0.35 1.62
C LEU A 116 8.15 -1.81 1.86
N VAL A 117 9.06 -2.03 2.79
CA VAL A 117 9.18 -3.30 3.52
C VAL A 117 8.81 -3.01 4.97
N VAL A 118 7.69 -3.58 5.41
CA VAL A 118 7.21 -3.49 6.79
C VAL A 118 7.83 -4.64 7.57
N ILE A 119 8.52 -4.33 8.66
CA ILE A 119 9.16 -5.30 9.54
C ILE A 119 8.32 -5.42 10.81
N THR A 120 8.03 -6.66 11.20
CA THR A 120 7.34 -7.02 12.43
C THR A 120 8.20 -7.98 13.24
N GLU A 121 7.81 -8.30 14.46
CA GLU A 121 8.52 -9.30 15.28
C GLU A 121 8.58 -10.68 14.62
N GLN A 122 7.58 -11.02 13.79
CA GLN A 122 7.40 -12.36 13.25
C GLN A 122 7.85 -12.50 11.79
N THR A 123 7.76 -11.43 11.01
CA THR A 123 8.00 -11.48 9.56
C THR A 123 8.33 -10.09 9.02
N GLN A 124 8.83 -10.06 7.79
CA GLN A 124 8.87 -8.87 6.94
C GLN A 124 7.84 -9.01 5.83
N VAL A 125 7.18 -7.92 5.45
CA VAL A 125 6.14 -7.89 4.40
C VAL A 125 6.54 -6.85 3.37
N ALA A 126 6.63 -7.26 2.10
CA ALA A 126 6.79 -6.32 1.01
C ALA A 126 5.43 -5.66 0.71
N VAL A 127 5.35 -4.34 0.76
CA VAL A 127 4.14 -3.57 0.50
C VAL A 127 4.29 -2.81 -0.81
N VAL A 128 3.27 -2.90 -1.65
CA VAL A 128 3.21 -2.25 -2.96
C VAL A 128 1.94 -1.41 -3.04
N PHE A 129 2.09 -0.11 -3.19
CA PHE A 129 1.03 0.83 -3.48
C PHE A 129 0.67 0.79 -4.96
N THR A 130 -0.58 0.54 -5.27
CA THR A 130 -1.08 0.52 -6.63
C THR A 130 -2.17 1.53 -6.85
N HIS A 131 -2.28 1.98 -8.09
CA HIS A 131 -3.34 2.87 -8.53
C HIS A 131 -3.45 2.80 -10.06
N ALA A 132 -4.32 3.62 -10.68
CA ALA A 132 -4.72 3.44 -12.07
C ALA A 132 -3.54 3.55 -13.08
N LEU A 133 -2.49 4.29 -12.75
CA LEU A 133 -1.26 4.41 -13.55
C LEU A 133 -0.15 3.44 -13.15
N ARG A 134 -0.20 2.95 -11.92
CA ARG A 134 0.77 2.04 -11.36
C ARG A 134 0.07 0.75 -10.95
N PRO A 135 -0.42 -0.04 -11.91
CA PRO A 135 -1.03 -1.32 -11.61
C PRO A 135 0.01 -2.27 -11.00
N PHE A 136 -0.46 -3.28 -10.28
CA PHE A 136 0.43 -4.32 -9.77
C PHE A 136 1.19 -5.01 -10.91
N ARG A 137 2.52 -5.03 -10.83
CA ARG A 137 3.40 -5.71 -11.78
C ARG A 137 3.62 -7.17 -11.37
N LYS A 138 3.23 -8.12 -12.21
CA LYS A 138 3.30 -9.56 -11.88
C LYS A 138 4.73 -10.07 -11.71
N GLU A 139 5.69 -9.40 -12.32
CA GLU A 139 7.13 -9.65 -12.23
C GLU A 139 7.63 -9.55 -10.78
N LEU A 140 6.96 -8.76 -9.94
CA LEU A 140 7.25 -8.67 -8.49
C LEU A 140 7.07 -10.02 -7.77
N LEU A 141 6.20 -10.91 -8.26
CA LEU A 141 5.99 -12.23 -7.66
C LEU A 141 7.24 -13.12 -7.78
N SER A 142 7.97 -12.98 -8.90
CA SER A 142 9.24 -13.69 -9.14
C SER A 142 10.45 -12.94 -8.57
N ALA A 143 10.46 -11.61 -8.64
CA ALA A 143 11.58 -10.79 -8.23
C ALA A 143 11.76 -10.75 -6.70
N ILE A 144 10.65 -10.65 -5.96
CA ILE A 144 10.69 -10.60 -4.50
C ILE A 144 10.89 -12.03 -3.95
N PRO A 145 11.93 -12.28 -3.12
CA PRO A 145 12.20 -13.59 -2.54
C PRO A 145 10.96 -14.21 -1.90
N ASN A 146 10.77 -15.52 -2.05
CA ASN A 146 9.62 -16.23 -1.48
C ASN A 146 9.46 -16.07 0.04
N THR A 147 10.47 -15.53 0.72
CA THR A 147 10.42 -15.26 2.15
C THR A 147 9.58 -14.04 2.55
N TYR A 148 9.13 -13.23 1.59
CA TYR A 148 8.29 -12.06 1.85
C TYR A 148 6.85 -12.33 1.42
N PRO A 149 5.86 -12.22 2.30
CA PRO A 149 4.49 -11.94 1.87
C PRO A 149 4.48 -10.62 1.10
N ILE A 150 3.64 -10.54 0.07
CA ILE A 150 3.47 -9.35 -0.76
C ILE A 150 2.05 -8.83 -0.54
N LEU A 151 1.96 -7.67 0.10
CA LEU A 151 0.71 -6.96 0.33
C LEU A 151 0.59 -5.82 -0.69
N GLU A 152 -0.46 -5.85 -1.48
CA GLU A 152 -0.88 -4.70 -2.28
C GLU A 152 -1.83 -3.82 -1.48
N ILE A 153 -1.70 -2.51 -1.63
CA ILE A 153 -2.65 -1.50 -1.13
C ILE A 153 -3.05 -0.60 -2.31
N GLU A 154 -4.31 -0.67 -2.75
CA GLU A 154 -4.83 0.14 -3.85
C GLU A 154 -5.28 1.54 -3.35
N LEU A 155 -4.64 2.61 -3.83
CA LEU A 155 -4.88 3.97 -3.35
C LEU A 155 -6.10 4.65 -4.01
N ASN A 156 -6.54 4.20 -5.19
CA ASN A 156 -7.58 4.89 -5.99
C ASN A 156 -8.95 4.99 -5.32
N ARG A 157 -9.32 3.99 -4.50
CA ARG A 157 -10.70 3.76 -4.08
C ARG A 157 -11.16 4.64 -2.91
N ASN A 158 -10.31 5.55 -2.45
CA ASN A 158 -10.60 6.47 -1.35
C ASN A 158 -11.10 7.85 -1.79
N TYR A 159 -11.38 8.04 -3.08
CA TYR A 159 -11.84 9.32 -3.61
C TYR A 159 -13.08 9.86 -2.90
N ASP A 160 -14.16 9.08 -2.81
CA ASP A 160 -15.42 9.54 -2.21
C ASP A 160 -15.26 9.78 -0.69
N ALA A 161 -14.50 8.92 -0.01
CA ALA A 161 -14.23 9.04 1.42
C ALA A 161 -13.42 10.30 1.75
N LEU A 162 -12.35 10.57 1.00
CA LEU A 162 -11.55 11.79 1.16
C LEU A 162 -12.35 13.03 0.80
N LYS A 163 -13.10 12.99 -0.30
CA LYS A 163 -13.91 14.13 -0.73
C LYS A 163 -15.02 14.47 0.25
N ALA A 164 -15.57 13.48 0.97
CA ALA A 164 -16.59 13.70 1.99
C ALA A 164 -16.02 14.02 3.39
N SER A 165 -14.69 13.96 3.56
CA SER A 165 -14.05 14.21 4.85
C SER A 165 -13.90 15.70 5.13
N GLU A 166 -13.92 16.07 6.42
CA GLU A 166 -13.74 17.45 6.84
C GLU A 166 -12.40 18.02 6.35
N PRO A 167 -12.32 19.32 5.99
CA PRO A 167 -11.07 19.96 5.65
C PRO A 167 -10.00 19.74 6.73
N GLY A 168 -8.81 19.31 6.32
CA GLY A 168 -7.69 19.03 7.22
C GLY A 168 -7.67 17.63 7.84
N ARG A 169 -8.51 16.72 7.34
CA ARG A 169 -8.49 15.29 7.74
C ARG A 169 -7.95 14.37 6.64
N TYR A 170 -7.39 14.90 5.55
CA TYR A 170 -6.96 14.07 4.42
C TYR A 170 -5.78 13.19 4.81
N VAL A 171 -4.83 13.71 5.59
CA VAL A 171 -3.72 12.92 6.13
C VAL A 171 -4.23 11.79 7.02
N GLU A 172 -5.21 12.06 7.89
CA GLU A 172 -5.81 11.04 8.76
C GLU A 172 -6.54 9.95 7.96
N CYS A 173 -7.31 10.34 6.94
CA CYS A 173 -7.98 9.39 6.03
C CYS A 173 -6.97 8.51 5.29
N LEU A 174 -5.88 9.09 4.77
CA LEU A 174 -4.85 8.32 4.08
C LEU A 174 -4.08 7.41 5.05
N LEU A 175 -3.73 7.90 6.24
CA LEU A 175 -3.14 7.06 7.29
C LEU A 175 -4.07 5.89 7.62
N HIS A 176 -5.37 6.14 7.81
CA HIS A 176 -6.35 5.08 8.04
C HIS A 176 -6.34 4.03 6.93
N LEU A 177 -6.34 4.45 5.66
CA LEU A 177 -6.25 3.55 4.51
C LEU A 177 -5.01 2.65 4.57
N ILE A 178 -3.82 3.24 4.66
CA ILE A 178 -2.56 2.48 4.56
C ILE A 178 -2.26 1.68 5.83
N SER A 179 -2.78 2.11 6.99
CA SER A 179 -2.58 1.43 8.28
C SER A 179 -3.74 0.50 8.65
N THR A 180 -4.90 1.03 9.00
CA THR A 180 -5.93 0.34 9.80
C THR A 180 -7.15 -0.13 9.00
N SER A 181 -7.30 0.32 7.76
CA SER A 181 -8.31 -0.20 6.84
C SER A 181 -7.96 -1.60 6.36
N TRP A 182 -8.99 -2.43 6.18
CA TRP A 182 -8.91 -3.71 5.47
C TRP A 182 -9.32 -3.59 4.00
N VAL A 183 -10.04 -2.52 3.67
CA VAL A 183 -10.55 -2.24 2.33
C VAL A 183 -9.34 -1.89 1.45
N ASP A 184 -9.38 -2.35 0.20
CA ASP A 184 -8.35 -2.10 -0.82
C ASP A 184 -6.97 -2.72 -0.54
N LYS A 185 -6.91 -3.68 0.38
CA LYS A 185 -5.69 -4.46 0.65
C LYS A 185 -5.83 -5.88 0.12
N TYR A 186 -4.79 -6.36 -0.57
CA TYR A 186 -4.79 -7.67 -1.21
C TYR A 186 -3.46 -8.39 -1.01
N TRP A 187 -3.53 -9.64 -0.54
CA TRP A 187 -2.35 -10.51 -0.59
C TRP A 187 -2.09 -10.95 -2.03
N ARG A 188 -0.97 -10.49 -2.60
CA ARG A 188 -0.44 -10.98 -3.88
C ARG A 188 0.41 -12.22 -3.69
N ARG A 189 1.08 -12.31 -2.54
CA ARG A 189 1.61 -13.55 -1.95
C ARG A 189 1.28 -13.51 -0.45
N SER A 190 0.48 -14.45 0.02
CA SER A 190 0.07 -14.49 1.42
C SER A 190 1.17 -15.04 2.34
N PRO A 191 1.11 -14.80 3.66
CA PRO A 191 2.05 -15.36 4.62
C PRO A 191 2.18 -16.88 4.55
N GLU A 192 1.08 -17.61 4.37
CA GLU A 192 1.13 -19.07 4.25
C GLU A 192 1.79 -19.58 2.96
N ASN A 193 1.88 -18.74 1.93
CA ASN A 193 2.57 -19.07 0.68
C ASN A 193 3.99 -18.48 0.62
N SER A 194 4.51 -18.02 1.75
CA SER A 194 5.88 -17.49 1.89
C SER A 194 6.77 -18.49 2.64
N GLU A 195 8.10 -18.35 2.52
CA GLU A 195 9.11 -19.21 3.16
C GLU A 195 9.75 -18.50 4.39
N TYR A 196 9.89 -19.18 5.52
CA TYR A 196 10.40 -18.59 6.77
C TYR A 196 11.54 -19.46 7.25
N PRO A 197 12.73 -19.33 6.62
CA PRO A 197 13.91 -20.05 7.10
C PRO A 197 14.10 -19.67 8.57
N HIS A 198 14.18 -20.68 9.44
CA HIS A 198 14.32 -20.56 10.91
C HIS A 198 13.04 -20.43 11.75
N GLN A 199 11.84 -20.35 11.16
CA GLN A 199 10.59 -20.55 11.90
C GLN A 199 9.93 -21.88 11.49
N PRO A 200 9.40 -22.67 12.43
CA PRO A 200 8.62 -23.85 12.09
C PRO A 200 7.33 -23.40 11.39
N GLN A 201 7.36 -23.35 10.06
CA GLN A 201 6.15 -23.25 9.26
C GLN A 201 5.30 -24.51 9.45
N PHE A 202 4.00 -24.41 9.17
CA PHE A 202 3.09 -25.57 9.15
C PHE A 202 3.77 -26.77 8.52
N ALA A 203 4.05 -27.81 9.31
CA ALA A 203 4.67 -29.01 8.80
C ALA A 203 3.58 -29.81 8.12
N TYR A 204 3.65 -29.97 6.79
CA TYR A 204 2.69 -30.80 6.08
C TYR A 204 3.27 -32.20 5.89
N HIS A 205 2.55 -33.20 6.37
CA HIS A 205 2.88 -34.61 6.18
C HIS A 205 2.02 -35.19 5.05
N CYS A 206 2.66 -35.71 4.01
CA CYS A 206 1.96 -36.41 2.94
C CYS A 206 1.51 -37.80 3.39
N LEU A 207 0.19 -38.07 3.32
CA LEU A 207 -0.37 -39.36 3.71
C LEU A 207 0.00 -40.51 2.76
N GLY A 208 0.42 -40.20 1.52
CA GLY A 208 0.78 -41.23 0.52
C GLY A 208 2.26 -41.61 0.55
N CYS A 209 3.15 -40.61 0.44
CA CYS A 209 4.59 -40.85 0.31
C CYS A 209 5.40 -40.57 1.58
N GLY A 210 4.76 -40.10 2.66
CA GLY A 210 5.42 -39.75 3.91
C GLY A 210 6.33 -38.52 3.83
N GLY A 211 6.34 -37.79 2.70
CA GLY A 211 7.16 -36.59 2.54
C GLY A 211 6.69 -35.45 3.44
N CYS A 212 7.64 -34.78 4.09
CA CYS A 212 7.40 -33.60 4.92
C CYS A 212 7.80 -32.32 4.17
N TRP A 213 7.01 -31.25 4.34
CA TRP A 213 7.25 -29.95 3.73
C TRP A 213 7.13 -28.86 4.78
N GLN A 214 8.02 -27.87 4.71
CA GLN A 214 8.03 -26.68 5.56
C GLN A 214 7.46 -25.46 4.82
N SER A 215 6.63 -25.66 3.80
CA SER A 215 5.92 -24.61 3.07
C SER A 215 4.65 -25.17 2.44
N HIS A 216 3.67 -24.31 2.15
CA HIS A 216 2.37 -24.75 1.63
C HIS A 216 2.52 -25.39 0.24
N ALA A 217 2.00 -26.62 0.07
CA ALA A 217 1.80 -27.17 -1.27
C ALA A 217 0.42 -26.76 -1.79
N HIS A 218 0.36 -26.31 -3.04
CA HIS A 218 -0.88 -25.95 -3.71
C HIS A 218 -1.94 -27.08 -3.60
N ASP A 219 -3.19 -26.73 -3.32
CA ASP A 219 -4.38 -27.62 -3.29
C ASP A 219 -4.45 -28.69 -2.18
N ASN A 220 -3.67 -28.59 -1.10
CA ASN A 220 -3.53 -29.64 -0.07
C ASN A 220 -3.04 -30.99 -0.65
N MET A 221 -2.43 -30.98 -1.83
CA MET A 221 -1.95 -32.17 -2.52
C MET A 221 -0.42 -32.19 -2.58
N CYS A 222 0.16 -33.37 -2.32
CA CYS A 222 1.58 -33.58 -2.47
C CYS A 222 1.99 -33.35 -3.93
N LYS A 223 2.95 -32.45 -4.18
CA LYS A 223 3.46 -32.20 -5.55
C LYS A 223 4.07 -33.45 -6.20
N ARG A 224 4.58 -34.39 -5.39
CA ARG A 224 5.23 -35.64 -5.83
C ARG A 224 4.24 -36.75 -6.16
N CYS A 225 3.32 -37.08 -5.25
CA CYS A 225 2.44 -38.26 -5.39
C CYS A 225 0.95 -37.92 -5.46
N LYS A 226 0.60 -36.63 -5.46
CA LYS A 226 -0.78 -36.12 -5.54
C LYS A 226 -1.71 -36.60 -4.41
N SER A 227 -1.17 -37.10 -3.31
CA SER A 227 -1.95 -37.52 -2.14
C SER A 227 -2.26 -36.35 -1.19
N PRO A 228 -3.29 -36.45 -0.34
CA PRO A 228 -3.60 -35.49 0.73
C PRO A 228 -2.42 -35.17 1.65
N LEU A 229 -2.28 -33.89 1.96
CA LEU A 229 -1.39 -33.37 2.98
C LEU A 229 -2.15 -33.16 4.30
N LEU A 230 -1.60 -33.68 5.38
CA LEU A 230 -2.04 -33.40 6.74
C LEU A 230 -1.24 -32.22 7.29
N SER A 231 -1.92 -31.16 7.72
CA SER A 231 -1.29 -30.07 8.45
C SER A 231 -1.00 -30.51 9.88
N MET A 232 0.29 -30.61 10.20
CA MET A 232 0.76 -30.76 11.57
C MET A 232 0.80 -29.34 12.14
N ARG A 233 -0.29 -28.94 12.81
CA ARG A 233 -0.33 -27.65 13.50
C ARG A 233 0.69 -27.70 14.64
N ASN A 234 1.73 -26.87 14.56
CA ASN A 234 2.17 -26.20 15.77
C ASN A 234 1.30 -24.94 15.87
N PRO A 235 0.52 -24.75 16.94
CA PRO A 235 -0.17 -23.49 17.15
C PRO A 235 0.89 -22.38 17.19
N LEU A 236 0.74 -21.40 16.29
CA LEU A 236 1.32 -20.07 16.45
C LEU A 236 0.55 -19.33 17.53
#